data_AF-B8EKT7-F1
#
_entry.id   AF-B8EKT7-F1
#
_cell.length_a   1.000
_cell.length_b   1.000
_cell.length_c   1.000
_cell.angle_alpha   90.00
_cell.angle_beta   90.00
_cell.angle_gamma   90.00
#
_symmetry.space_group_name_H-M   'P 1'
#
loop_
_entity.id
_entity.type
_entity.pdbx_description
1 polymer ?
#
loop_
_entity_poly.entity_id
_entity_poly.type
_entity_poly.pdbx_seq_one_letter_code
_entity_poly.pdbx_strand_id
1 'polypeptide(L)'
;MTTLVFPSLPGQSWSVHKRPTFSTRVVSHTSGREARTPNYAYPLYEFELSFEGLASTHDFPGVGVNSLQSLLGLYLQCQGQFGTFLYTDPSDNYAIGQALGIGDGTAVTFPFVRTLGGFTEPVGWVLTVQNIYLNGAPQTSGWTIAAPNALAFSTPPLPNVNITADFTFAYECRFVDDETDFENFMAGLWQVQSLKFRSVKP
;
A
#
# COMPACT_ATOMS: atom_id res chain seq x y z
N MET A 1 18.07 0.56 5.94
CA MET A 1 17.88 0.92 4.52
C MET A 1 16.66 1.82 4.45
N THR A 2 16.70 2.91 3.70
CA THR A 2 15.56 3.82 3.52
C THR A 2 14.56 3.17 2.59
N THR A 3 13.29 3.06 3.00
CA THR A 3 12.22 2.50 2.16
C THR A 3 11.99 3.40 0.95
N LEU A 4 11.96 2.82 -0.25
CA LEU A 4 11.67 3.54 -1.49
C LEU A 4 10.19 3.93 -1.56
N VAL A 5 9.88 5.04 -2.21
CA VAL A 5 8.50 5.54 -2.35
C VAL A 5 8.20 5.78 -3.82
N PHE A 6 7.03 5.32 -4.27
CA PHE A 6 6.56 5.54 -5.61
C PHE A 6 6.32 7.05 -5.85
N PRO A 7 6.88 7.65 -6.92
CA PRO A 7 6.76 9.08 -7.14
C PRO A 7 5.33 9.47 -7.53
N SER A 8 4.87 10.63 -7.04
CA SER A 8 3.65 11.26 -7.56
C SER A 8 4.01 12.00 -8.85
N LEU A 9 3.50 11.53 -10.00
CA LEU A 9 3.85 12.03 -11.32
C LEU A 9 2.61 12.58 -12.04
N PRO A 10 2.64 13.83 -12.56
CA PRO A 10 1.50 14.44 -13.27
C PRO A 10 1.11 13.73 -14.57
N GLY A 11 2.05 12.99 -15.19
CA GLY A 11 1.85 12.29 -16.46
C GLY A 11 1.16 10.93 -16.35
N GLN A 12 0.68 10.55 -15.17
CA GLN A 12 -0.09 9.33 -14.97
C GLN A 12 -1.44 9.43 -15.70
N SER A 13 -1.79 8.38 -16.43
CA SER A 13 -3.10 8.26 -17.09
C SER A 13 -4.22 8.17 -16.06
N TRP A 14 -5.43 8.52 -16.49
CA TRP A 14 -6.63 8.48 -15.66
C TRP A 14 -7.03 7.05 -15.26
N SER A 15 -6.70 6.07 -16.11
CA SER A 15 -7.05 4.68 -15.87
C SER A 15 -6.05 4.05 -14.89
N VAL A 16 -6.57 3.63 -13.74
CA VAL A 16 -5.84 2.85 -12.74
C VAL A 16 -6.58 1.53 -12.54
N HIS A 17 -5.90 0.42 -12.77
CA HIS A 17 -6.46 -0.89 -12.43
C HIS A 17 -6.00 -1.29 -11.04
N LYS A 18 -6.94 -1.48 -10.12
CA LYS A 18 -6.71 -2.04 -8.79
C LYS A 18 -7.45 -3.37 -8.67
N ARG A 19 -6.74 -4.45 -8.41
CA ARG A 19 -7.29 -5.80 -8.38
C ARG A 19 -6.94 -6.52 -7.07
N PRO A 20 -7.93 -6.82 -6.21
CA PRO A 20 -7.72 -7.70 -5.07
C PRO A 20 -7.65 -9.16 -5.54
N THR A 21 -6.55 -9.84 -5.21
CA THR A 21 -6.28 -11.23 -5.58
C THR A 21 -6.28 -12.13 -4.33
N PHE A 22 -7.17 -13.14 -4.32
CA PHE A 22 -7.16 -14.22 -3.34
C PHE A 22 -6.69 -15.52 -4.01
N SER A 23 -6.02 -16.39 -3.23
CA SER A 23 -5.69 -17.75 -3.66
C SER A 23 -6.57 -18.72 -2.91
N THR A 24 -7.41 -19.48 -3.64
CA THR A 24 -8.30 -20.50 -3.07
C THR A 24 -8.13 -21.79 -3.86
N ARG A 25 -7.86 -22.89 -3.15
CA ARG A 25 -7.88 -24.23 -3.75
C ARG A 25 -9.31 -24.75 -3.76
N VAL A 26 -9.80 -25.14 -4.92
CA VAL A 26 -11.15 -25.70 -5.10
C VAL A 26 -11.02 -27.15 -5.58
N VAL A 27 -11.69 -28.07 -4.92
CA VAL A 27 -11.76 -29.49 -5.29
C VAL A 27 -13.22 -29.84 -5.53
N SER A 28 -13.53 -30.23 -6.77
CA SER A 28 -14.86 -30.68 -7.16
C SER A 28 -15.02 -32.19 -6.96
N HIS A 29 -16.21 -32.61 -6.56
CA HIS A 29 -16.59 -34.01 -6.43
C HIS A 29 -17.52 -34.41 -7.58
N THR A 30 -17.52 -35.69 -7.94
CA THR A 30 -18.45 -36.27 -8.94
C THR A 30 -19.94 -36.09 -8.60
N SER A 31 -20.25 -35.73 -7.35
CA SER A 31 -21.61 -35.44 -6.87
C SER A 31 -22.05 -34.00 -7.12
N GLY A 32 -21.18 -33.15 -7.68
CA GLY A 32 -21.40 -31.72 -7.85
C GLY A 32 -21.13 -30.89 -6.58
N ARG A 33 -20.70 -31.52 -5.48
CA ARG A 33 -20.26 -30.80 -4.27
C ARG A 33 -18.80 -30.34 -4.42
N GLU A 34 -18.44 -29.30 -3.69
CA GLU A 34 -17.09 -28.74 -3.68
C GLU A 34 -16.53 -28.61 -2.27
N ALA A 35 -15.22 -28.85 -2.14
CA ALA A 35 -14.44 -28.44 -0.98
C ALA A 35 -13.55 -27.25 -1.40
N ARG A 36 -13.51 -26.21 -0.56
CA ARG A 36 -12.76 -24.97 -0.81
C ARG A 36 -11.83 -24.68 0.36
N THR A 37 -10.58 -24.36 0.06
CA THR A 37 -9.57 -23.99 1.06
C THR A 37 -8.92 -22.67 0.67
N PRO A 38 -9.14 -21.58 1.44
CA PRO A 38 -8.48 -20.31 1.19
C PRO A 38 -7.01 -20.39 1.64
N ASN A 39 -6.08 -20.07 0.73
CA ASN A 39 -4.65 -20.02 1.03
C ASN A 39 -4.23 -18.66 1.60
N TYR A 40 -4.95 -17.59 1.26
CA TYR A 40 -4.70 -16.24 1.75
C TYR A 40 -5.84 -15.77 2.64
N ALA A 41 -5.52 -15.35 3.87
CA ALA A 41 -6.49 -14.74 4.78
C ALA A 41 -6.91 -13.32 4.31
N TYR A 42 -5.95 -12.57 3.78
CA TYR A 42 -6.15 -11.22 3.22
C TYR A 42 -5.80 -11.22 1.73
N PRO A 43 -6.34 -10.32 0.91
CA PRO A 43 -5.95 -10.23 -0.50
C PRO A 43 -4.48 -9.80 -0.66
N LEU A 44 -3.97 -9.96 -1.88
CA LEU A 44 -2.89 -9.13 -2.41
C LEU A 44 -3.51 -8.12 -3.37
N TYR A 45 -2.97 -6.92 -3.44
CA TYR A 45 -3.44 -5.89 -4.37
C TYR A 45 -2.49 -5.80 -5.55
N GLU A 46 -2.99 -6.08 -6.74
CA GLU A 46 -2.31 -5.83 -8.00
C GLU A 46 -2.73 -4.48 -8.54
N PHE A 47 -1.74 -3.70 -8.97
CA PHE A 47 -1.92 -2.40 -9.58
C PHE A 47 -1.29 -2.40 -10.98
N GLU A 48 -1.98 -1.77 -11.91
CA GLU A 48 -1.48 -1.48 -13.25
C GLU A 48 -1.75 -0.02 -13.57
N LEU A 49 -0.65 0.71 -13.80
CA LEU A 49 -0.64 2.14 -14.12
C LEU A 49 -0.11 2.34 -15.52
N SER A 50 -0.61 3.35 -16.22
CA SER A 50 -0.02 3.86 -17.46
C SER A 50 0.41 5.31 -17.30
N PHE A 51 1.46 5.69 -18.03
CA PHE A 51 2.02 7.04 -18.10
C PHE A 51 2.09 7.44 -19.56
N GLU A 52 1.26 8.39 -19.97
CA GLU A 52 1.19 8.89 -21.36
C GLU A 52 2.28 9.94 -21.65
N GLY A 53 2.94 10.44 -20.60
CA GLY A 53 3.99 11.45 -20.73
C GLY A 53 4.92 11.48 -19.53
N LEU A 54 6.21 11.31 -19.81
CA LEU A 54 7.31 11.41 -18.87
C LEU A 54 8.39 12.27 -19.53
N ALA A 55 8.83 13.34 -18.87
CA ALA A 55 9.87 14.20 -19.42
C ALA A 55 11.24 13.66 -19.01
N SER A 56 12.14 13.53 -20.00
CA SER A 56 13.57 13.28 -19.75
C SER A 56 14.38 14.56 -19.58
N THR A 57 13.80 15.72 -19.92
CA THR A 57 14.43 17.05 -19.83
C THR A 57 13.48 18.04 -19.15
N HIS A 58 13.91 19.30 -19.06
CA HIS A 58 13.09 20.40 -18.52
C HIS A 58 12.11 21.00 -19.54
N ASP A 59 12.13 20.53 -20.79
CA ASP A 59 11.39 21.15 -21.90
C ASP A 59 9.87 20.92 -21.82
N PHE A 60 9.44 19.93 -21.02
CA PHE A 60 8.02 19.57 -20.85
C PHE A 60 7.60 19.64 -19.38
N PRO A 61 7.52 20.84 -18.77
CA PRO A 61 7.20 21.00 -17.36
C PRO A 61 5.79 20.49 -16.99
N GLY A 62 4.87 20.46 -17.95
CA GLY A 62 3.48 20.01 -17.74
C GLY A 62 3.34 18.53 -17.36
N VAL A 63 4.30 17.68 -17.71
CA VAL A 63 4.32 16.24 -17.36
C VAL A 63 5.31 15.92 -16.24
N GLY A 64 5.79 16.96 -15.54
CA GLY A 64 6.77 16.86 -14.47
C GLY A 64 8.21 16.81 -14.99
N VAL A 65 9.04 17.72 -14.49
CA VAL A 65 10.46 17.77 -14.81
C VAL A 65 11.16 16.52 -14.28
N ASN A 66 11.97 15.86 -15.12
CA ASN A 66 12.69 14.63 -14.79
C ASN A 66 11.77 13.50 -14.26
N SER A 67 10.51 13.46 -14.70
CA SER A 67 9.57 12.41 -14.29
C SER A 67 9.98 11.04 -14.82
N LEU A 68 10.63 10.96 -15.98
CA LEU A 68 11.24 9.73 -16.47
C LEU A 68 12.29 9.20 -15.48
N GLN A 69 13.24 10.05 -15.08
CA GLN A 69 14.34 9.65 -14.21
C GLN A 69 13.85 9.22 -12.83
N SER A 70 12.75 9.81 -12.35
CA SER A 70 12.13 9.42 -11.08
C SER A 70 11.54 8.01 -11.15
N LEU A 71 10.79 7.69 -12.22
CA LEU A 71 10.18 6.37 -12.39
C LEU A 71 11.21 5.29 -12.75
N LEU A 72 12.06 5.58 -13.74
CA LEU A 72 13.14 4.68 -14.15
C LEU A 72 14.14 4.45 -13.01
N GLY A 73 14.46 5.50 -12.25
CA GLY A 73 15.34 5.43 -11.08
C GLY A 73 14.78 4.52 -10.00
N LEU A 74 13.47 4.62 -9.70
CA LEU A 74 12.80 3.70 -8.79
C LEU A 74 12.93 2.25 -9.27
N TYR A 75 12.64 1.99 -10.55
CA TYR A 75 12.74 0.66 -11.13
C TYR A 75 14.16 0.06 -10.99
N LEU A 76 15.18 0.85 -11.29
CA LEU A 76 16.58 0.45 -11.15
C LEU A 76 16.99 0.20 -9.70
N GLN A 77 16.52 1.03 -8.77
CA GLN A 77 16.77 0.85 -7.33
C GLN A 77 16.10 -0.41 -6.78
N CYS A 78 14.94 -0.79 -7.33
CA CYS A 78 14.27 -2.05 -7.01
C CYS A 78 14.92 -3.26 -7.67
N GLN A 79 15.82 -3.08 -8.66
CA GLN A 79 16.43 -4.18 -9.41
C GLN A 79 15.37 -5.13 -10.01
N GLY A 80 14.34 -4.58 -10.66
CA GLY A 80 13.21 -5.35 -11.18
C GLY A 80 12.30 -5.85 -10.05
N GLN A 81 12.03 -7.15 -10.00
CA GLN A 81 11.11 -7.76 -9.04
C GLN A 81 11.68 -7.90 -7.61
N PHE A 82 12.97 -7.65 -7.41
CA PHE A 82 13.66 -7.94 -6.16
C PHE A 82 13.25 -7.02 -5.01
N GLY A 83 13.36 -5.71 -5.22
CA GLY A 83 13.16 -4.68 -4.19
C GLY A 83 11.69 -4.32 -3.99
N THR A 84 11.40 -3.75 -2.81
CA THR A 84 10.08 -3.23 -2.47
C THR A 84 10.06 -1.70 -2.44
N PHE A 85 8.88 -1.13 -2.61
CA PHE A 85 8.61 0.30 -2.50
C PHE A 85 7.21 0.55 -1.95
N LEU A 86 6.99 1.73 -1.39
CA LEU A 86 5.68 2.16 -0.90
C LEU A 86 4.88 2.82 -2.00
N TYR A 87 3.68 2.32 -2.23
CA TYR A 87 2.71 2.91 -3.14
C TYR A 87 1.51 3.44 -2.35
N THR A 88 1.26 4.75 -2.46
CA THR A 88 0.09 5.41 -1.87
C THR A 88 -0.99 5.51 -2.92
N ASP A 89 -2.03 4.69 -2.81
CA ASP A 89 -3.18 4.74 -3.69
C ASP A 89 -3.98 6.04 -3.44
N PRO A 90 -4.18 6.92 -4.44
CA PRO A 90 -4.92 8.18 -4.26
C PRO A 90 -6.36 8.01 -3.77
N SER A 91 -6.97 6.84 -4.00
CA SER A 91 -8.35 6.55 -3.63
C SER A 91 -8.51 5.85 -2.28
N ASP A 92 -7.42 5.30 -1.73
CA ASP A 92 -7.46 4.40 -0.57
C ASP A 92 -6.11 4.42 0.18
N ASN A 93 -5.92 5.47 0.97
CA ASN A 93 -4.68 5.76 1.69
C ASN A 93 -4.88 6.37 3.08
N TYR A 94 -6.11 6.45 3.58
CA TYR A 94 -6.39 6.99 4.91
C TYR A 94 -7.53 6.24 5.60
N ALA A 95 -7.49 6.23 6.93
CA ALA A 95 -8.57 5.72 7.76
C ALA A 95 -8.81 6.70 8.93
N ILE A 96 -10.08 6.93 9.28
CA ILE A 96 -10.51 7.85 10.35
C ILE A 96 -11.35 7.07 11.35
N GLY A 97 -11.06 7.23 12.64
CA GLY A 97 -11.76 6.55 13.73
C GLY A 97 -11.65 5.03 13.65
N GLN A 98 -10.61 4.51 13.00
CA GLN A 98 -10.48 3.09 12.70
C GLN A 98 -10.17 2.32 13.98
N ALA A 99 -11.01 1.34 14.30
CA ALA A 99 -10.78 0.44 15.43
C ALA A 99 -9.59 -0.49 15.14
N LEU A 100 -8.62 -0.45 16.04
CA LEU A 100 -7.40 -1.28 15.99
C LEU A 100 -7.48 -2.47 16.94
N GLY A 101 -8.25 -2.35 18.02
CA GLY A 101 -8.42 -3.40 19.01
C GLY A 101 -8.99 -2.90 20.32
N ILE A 102 -9.05 -3.81 21.29
CA ILE A 102 -9.50 -3.52 22.65
C ILE A 102 -8.33 -3.85 23.58
N GLY A 103 -8.03 -2.93 24.50
CA GLY A 103 -7.04 -3.14 25.54
C GLY A 103 -7.45 -4.30 26.46
N ASP A 104 -6.47 -5.11 26.84
CA ASP A 104 -6.63 -6.25 27.76
C ASP A 104 -5.80 -6.06 29.04
N GLY A 105 -5.12 -4.93 29.20
CA GLY A 105 -4.22 -4.65 30.33
C GLY A 105 -2.82 -5.28 30.20
N THR A 106 -2.52 -5.98 29.11
CA THR A 106 -1.24 -6.69 28.89
C THR A 106 -0.60 -6.43 27.53
N ALA A 107 -1.38 -6.44 26.45
CA ALA A 107 -0.92 -6.18 25.11
C ALA A 107 -0.52 -4.71 24.96
N VAL A 108 0.68 -4.49 24.44
CA VAL A 108 1.22 -3.15 24.15
C VAL A 108 1.23 -2.84 22.67
N THR A 109 1.07 -3.85 21.81
CA THR A 109 1.17 -3.72 20.36
C THR A 109 -0.14 -4.09 19.67
N PHE A 110 -0.57 -3.22 18.76
CA PHE A 110 -1.80 -3.39 17.98
C PHE A 110 -1.49 -3.12 16.51
N PRO A 111 -1.81 -4.04 15.58
CA PRO A 111 -1.58 -3.79 14.16
C PRO A 111 -2.53 -2.71 13.66
N PHE A 112 -2.02 -1.83 12.79
CA PHE A 112 -2.87 -0.95 12.01
C PHE A 112 -3.62 -1.78 10.97
N VAL A 113 -4.93 -1.63 10.98
CA VAL A 113 -5.85 -2.31 10.07
C VAL A 113 -6.72 -1.25 9.41
N ARG A 114 -7.26 -1.52 8.23
CA ARG A 114 -8.30 -0.71 7.60
C ARG A 114 -9.55 -1.54 7.36
N THR A 115 -10.72 -0.92 7.46
CA THR A 115 -11.99 -1.56 7.12
C THR A 115 -12.55 -0.97 5.83
N LEU A 116 -12.78 -1.82 4.82
CA LEU A 116 -13.37 -1.45 3.55
C LEU A 116 -14.64 -2.27 3.30
N GLY A 117 -15.80 -1.62 3.27
CA GLY A 117 -17.09 -2.30 3.00
C GLY A 117 -17.42 -3.45 3.97
N GLY A 118 -16.93 -3.40 5.20
CA GLY A 118 -17.10 -4.45 6.21
C GLY A 118 -15.99 -5.50 6.24
N PHE A 119 -15.01 -5.44 5.34
CA PHE A 119 -13.82 -6.28 5.37
C PHE A 119 -12.66 -5.55 6.06
N THR A 120 -12.14 -6.12 7.16
CA THR A 120 -11.02 -5.56 7.91
C THR A 120 -9.73 -6.32 7.58
N GLU A 121 -8.68 -5.59 7.22
CA GLU A 121 -7.38 -6.17 6.89
C GLU A 121 -6.22 -5.30 7.39
N PRO A 122 -5.03 -5.88 7.64
CA PRO A 122 -3.83 -5.13 7.99
C PRO A 122 -3.40 -4.20 6.85
N VAL A 123 -2.96 -2.99 7.18
CA VAL A 123 -2.35 -2.11 6.17
C VAL A 123 -0.90 -2.51 5.91
N GLY A 124 -0.38 -2.23 4.71
CA GLY A 124 1.01 -2.59 4.36
C GLY A 124 2.02 -1.79 5.17
N TRP A 125 1.93 -0.45 5.11
CA TRP A 125 2.84 0.45 5.79
C TRP A 125 2.10 1.69 6.31
N VAL A 126 2.37 2.10 7.55
CA VAL A 126 1.79 3.32 8.14
C VAL A 126 2.70 4.51 7.83
N LEU A 127 2.15 5.54 7.20
CA LEU A 127 2.90 6.74 6.83
C LEU A 127 2.89 7.77 7.96
N THR A 128 1.69 8.21 8.32
CA THR A 128 1.47 9.23 9.36
C THR A 128 0.29 8.82 10.21
N VAL A 129 0.43 8.94 11.52
CA VAL A 129 -0.70 8.83 12.46
C VAL A 129 -1.05 10.23 12.90
N GLN A 130 -2.27 10.67 12.60
CA GLN A 130 -2.75 11.99 13.00
C GLN A 130 -3.23 11.98 14.44
N ASN A 131 -4.03 10.99 14.82
CA ASN A 131 -4.60 10.86 16.16
C ASN A 131 -4.69 9.41 16.60
N ILE A 132 -4.49 9.16 17.89
CA ILE A 132 -4.84 7.92 18.58
C ILE A 132 -5.88 8.26 19.65
N TYR A 133 -6.87 7.41 19.85
CA TYR A 133 -7.90 7.58 20.87
C TYR A 133 -8.03 6.32 21.71
N LEU A 134 -8.22 6.52 23.02
CA LEU A 134 -8.59 5.48 23.98
C LEU A 134 -10.00 5.80 24.51
N ASN A 135 -10.98 4.96 24.19
CA ASN A 135 -12.40 5.23 24.47
C ASN A 135 -12.87 6.63 23.99
N GLY A 136 -12.36 7.07 22.83
CA GLY A 136 -12.66 8.38 22.25
C GLY A 136 -11.84 9.55 22.82
N ALA A 137 -11.04 9.34 23.86
CA ALA A 137 -10.16 10.37 24.40
C ALA A 137 -8.82 10.41 23.63
N PRO A 138 -8.43 11.57 23.04
CA PRO A 138 -7.22 11.67 22.24
C PRO A 138 -5.96 11.47 23.09
N GLN A 139 -4.98 10.74 22.55
CA GLN A 139 -3.69 10.46 23.16
C GLN A 139 -2.58 11.22 22.43
N THR A 140 -1.97 12.18 23.11
CA THR A 140 -0.89 13.01 22.56
C THR A 140 0.51 12.41 22.74
N SER A 141 0.65 11.39 23.60
CA SER A 141 1.91 10.71 23.89
C SER A 141 1.65 9.29 24.44
N GLY A 142 2.72 8.56 24.78
CA GLY A 142 2.62 7.20 25.33
C GLY A 142 2.45 6.10 24.27
N TRP A 143 2.66 6.44 23.00
CA TRP A 143 2.63 5.52 21.88
C TRP A 143 3.70 5.86 20.86
N THR A 144 4.08 4.87 20.06
CA THR A 144 5.03 4.97 18.95
C THR A 144 4.56 4.10 17.79
N ILE A 145 5.05 4.40 16.58
CA ILE A 145 4.83 3.56 15.41
C ILE A 145 6.01 2.62 15.28
N ALA A 146 5.77 1.32 15.34
CA ALA A 146 6.72 0.29 14.99
C ALA A 146 6.49 -0.08 13.51
N ALA A 147 7.48 0.19 12.68
CA ALA A 147 7.42 -0.17 11.26
C ALA A 147 7.27 -1.70 11.10
N PRO A 148 6.51 -2.17 10.10
CA PRO A 148 5.88 -1.35 9.05
C PRO A 148 4.51 -0.77 9.43
N ASN A 149 3.77 -1.39 10.36
CA ASN A 149 2.35 -1.13 10.53
C ASN A 149 1.81 -1.43 11.95
N ALA A 150 2.61 -1.27 13.01
CA ALA A 150 2.17 -1.54 14.38
C ALA A 150 2.15 -0.28 15.25
N LEU A 151 1.08 -0.11 16.03
CA LEU A 151 0.98 0.84 17.13
C LEU A 151 1.56 0.19 18.39
N ALA A 152 2.56 0.79 19.00
CA ALA A 152 3.17 0.31 20.23
C ALA A 152 2.98 1.33 21.37
N PHE A 153 2.26 0.96 22.41
CA PHE A 153 2.09 1.75 23.63
C PHE A 153 3.25 1.52 24.60
N SER A 154 3.64 2.57 25.34
CA SER A 154 4.62 2.47 26.42
C SER A 154 4.08 1.73 27.64
N THR A 155 2.75 1.76 27.82
CA THR A 155 2.03 1.08 28.89
C THR A 155 0.79 0.41 28.29
N PRO A 156 0.47 -0.84 28.65
CA PRO A 156 -0.65 -1.55 28.06
C PRO A 156 -1.97 -0.78 28.35
N PRO A 157 -2.81 -0.56 27.32
CA PRO A 157 -4.13 0.02 27.53
C PRO A 157 -4.95 -0.87 28.48
N LEU A 158 -5.72 -0.23 29.37
CA LEU A 158 -6.52 -0.94 30.37
C LEU A 158 -7.53 -1.90 29.72
N PRO A 159 -7.99 -2.93 30.46
CA PRO A 159 -9.03 -3.83 29.98
C PRO A 159 -10.28 -3.10 29.49
N ASN A 160 -10.83 -3.54 28.36
CA ASN A 160 -12.03 -3.00 27.72
C ASN A 160 -11.92 -1.56 27.20
N VAL A 161 -10.70 -1.04 27.02
CA VAL A 161 -10.48 0.25 26.37
C VAL A 161 -10.45 0.07 24.85
N ASN A 162 -11.38 0.70 24.13
CA ASN A 162 -11.38 0.70 22.67
C ASN A 162 -10.26 1.61 22.14
N ILE A 163 -9.44 1.06 21.25
CA ILE A 163 -8.31 1.76 20.64
C ILE A 163 -8.71 2.10 19.20
N THR A 164 -8.78 3.39 18.90
CA THR A 164 -9.07 3.87 17.54
C THR A 164 -8.01 4.84 17.06
N ALA A 165 -7.83 4.94 15.74
CA ALA A 165 -6.80 5.80 15.15
C ALA A 165 -7.26 6.50 13.88
N ASP A 166 -6.71 7.69 13.66
CA ASP A 166 -6.70 8.38 12.37
C ASP A 166 -5.28 8.28 11.81
N PHE A 167 -5.13 7.69 10.63
CA PHE A 167 -3.82 7.48 10.03
C PHE A 167 -3.89 7.43 8.50
N THR A 168 -2.75 7.72 7.87
CA THR A 168 -2.51 7.45 6.45
C THR A 168 -1.60 6.24 6.29
N PHE A 169 -1.79 5.51 5.20
CA PHE A 169 -1.05 4.28 4.91
C PHE A 169 -0.67 4.19 3.44
N ALA A 170 0.28 3.31 3.17
CA ALA A 170 0.69 2.89 1.84
C ALA A 170 0.63 1.36 1.73
N TYR A 171 0.56 0.90 0.49
CA TYR A 171 0.81 -0.49 0.14
C TYR A 171 2.31 -0.68 -0.02
N GLU A 172 2.88 -1.67 0.67
CA GLU A 172 4.23 -2.13 0.32
C GLU A 172 4.12 -3.05 -0.90
N CYS A 173 4.82 -2.68 -1.97
CA CYS A 173 4.69 -3.29 -3.28
C CYS A 173 6.06 -3.70 -3.85
N ARG A 174 6.03 -4.58 -4.86
CA ARG A 174 7.15 -4.88 -5.74
C ARG A 174 6.69 -4.93 -7.18
N PHE A 175 7.60 -4.68 -8.13
CA PHE A 175 7.31 -4.91 -9.54
C PHE A 175 7.00 -6.40 -9.80
N VAL A 176 6.13 -6.64 -10.78
CA VAL A 176 5.72 -8.00 -11.17
C VAL A 176 6.66 -8.60 -12.21
N ASP A 177 7.32 -7.76 -13.00
CA ASP A 177 8.19 -8.16 -14.10
C ASP A 177 9.62 -7.64 -13.88
N ASP A 178 10.62 -8.35 -14.43
CA ASP A 178 12.04 -7.93 -14.42
C ASP A 178 12.42 -7.07 -15.64
N GLU A 179 11.45 -6.82 -16.51
CA GLU A 179 11.54 -5.87 -17.60
C GLU A 179 10.37 -4.87 -17.57
N THR A 180 10.62 -3.65 -18.04
CA THR A 180 9.59 -2.62 -18.24
C THR A 180 10.00 -1.78 -19.43
N ASP A 181 9.07 -1.56 -20.36
CA ASP A 181 9.33 -0.79 -21.57
C ASP A 181 9.04 0.69 -21.34
N PHE A 182 10.07 1.51 -21.50
CA PHE A 182 9.97 2.97 -21.52
C PHE A 182 10.15 3.40 -22.98
N GLU A 183 9.07 3.81 -23.62
CA GLU A 183 9.08 4.16 -25.03
C GLU A 183 9.31 5.67 -25.19
N ASN A 184 10.32 6.06 -25.97
CA ASN A 184 10.49 7.44 -26.41
C ASN A 184 9.68 7.67 -27.69
N PHE A 185 8.51 8.29 -27.56
CA PHE A 185 7.60 8.51 -28.69
C PHE A 185 7.77 9.89 -29.34
N MET A 186 8.38 10.84 -28.63
CA MET A 186 8.71 12.17 -29.14
C MET A 186 9.95 12.68 -28.41
N ALA A 187 10.80 13.44 -29.08
CA ALA A 187 12.06 13.94 -28.50
C ALA A 187 11.84 14.57 -27.11
N GLY A 188 12.38 13.93 -26.07
CA GLY A 188 12.30 14.36 -24.67
C GLY A 188 11.06 13.89 -23.90
N LEU A 189 10.13 13.21 -24.56
CA LEU A 189 8.89 12.66 -24.01
C LEU A 189 8.84 11.14 -24.15
N TRP A 190 8.52 10.51 -23.04
CA TRP A 190 8.48 9.06 -22.90
C TRP A 190 7.13 8.62 -22.38
N GLN A 191 6.77 7.37 -22.63
CA GLN A 191 5.55 6.76 -22.12
C GLN A 191 5.82 5.36 -21.57
N VAL A 192 4.92 4.91 -20.70
CA VAL A 192 4.87 3.54 -20.18
C VAL A 192 3.42 3.10 -20.23
N GLN A 193 3.08 2.21 -21.14
CA GLN A 193 1.67 1.82 -21.37
C GLN A 193 1.12 0.88 -20.29
N SER A 194 1.99 0.12 -19.62
CA SER A 194 1.60 -0.82 -18.56
C SER A 194 2.75 -1.02 -17.58
N LEU A 195 2.65 -0.41 -16.41
CA LEU A 195 3.52 -0.65 -15.28
C LEU A 195 2.77 -1.46 -14.23
N LYS A 196 3.20 -2.71 -14.01
CA LYS A 196 2.55 -3.66 -13.11
C LYS A 196 3.35 -3.88 -11.84
N PHE A 197 2.67 -3.77 -10.71
CA PHE A 197 3.23 -4.07 -9.42
C PHE A 197 2.17 -4.66 -8.50
N ARG A 198 2.61 -5.39 -7.48
CA ARG A 198 1.72 -6.07 -6.54
C ARG A 198 2.16 -5.82 -5.11
N SER A 199 1.20 -5.79 -4.21
CA SER A 199 1.47 -5.72 -2.79
C SER A 199 2.19 -6.99 -2.31
N VAL A 200 3.00 -6.83 -1.27
CA VAL A 200 3.57 -7.92 -0.49
C VAL A 200 2.79 -8.07 0.82
N LYS A 201 2.94 -9.22 1.48
CA LYS A 201 2.38 -9.41 2.83
C LYS A 201 3.27 -8.68 3.84
N PRO A 202 2.69 -7.93 4.79
CA PRO A 202 3.43 -7.41 5.93
C PRO A 202 3.94 -8.54 6.83
#